data_AF-A0A841SGD5-F1
#
_entry.id   AF-A0A841SGD5-F1
#
_cell.length_a   1.000
_cell.length_b   1.000
_cell.length_c   1.000
_cell.angle_alpha   90.00
_cell.angle_beta   90.00
_cell.angle_gamma   90.00
#
_symmetry.space_group_name_H-M   'P 1'
#
loop_
_entity.id
_entity.type
_entity.pdbx_description
1 polymer ?
#
loop_
_entity_poly.entity_id
_entity_poly.type
_entity_poly.pdbx_seq_one_letter_code
_entity_poly.pdbx_strand_id
1 'polypeptide(L)'
;MRDGERWVARGVLPAAYPLKGQCEDNRANPCQRGEQVFFGGKHLSRVMSLAELRPGTFFGDYEANAVYVADDPAGQQVEMSRTTTAFDKSAANVGVSGLVIEHFASRPQGGALEAGKGWRVTANEVRWNHAVGVMLIEADGAEVSRNAIADNGQLGLGQYRSAGVRITANLVTRNNTDGFWIADWESGGIKSTRSSGEISGNDIVANRGVGMWSDIAEYDRRISANRIRDNAADGIRYEISYAGVIEENVVEGNGFGTGRGSGGSLWDGGGINVNTSAGVHVRGNLVKDNRNGISIQSRTRGDGPRGRYVLSGVVVEGNLIVLKDAGSSTGVVENKGSPTQDGAITFRRNSYRVPDTTRFAWRGKSLTWPQWQDAGFDQDSITKAS
;
A
#
# COMPACT_ATOMS: atom_id res chain seq x y z
N MET A 1 -20.04 21.97 -24.56
CA MET A 1 -20.25 23.32 -25.16
C MET A 1 -19.12 24.24 -24.73
N ARG A 2 -18.84 25.31 -25.48
CA ARG A 2 -17.82 26.30 -25.09
C ARG A 2 -18.40 27.25 -24.03
N ASP A 3 -17.59 27.59 -23.03
CA ASP A 3 -17.89 28.54 -21.95
C ASP A 3 -16.66 29.45 -21.77
N GLY A 4 -16.66 30.58 -22.48
CA GLY A 4 -15.48 31.44 -22.62
C GLY A 4 -14.30 30.71 -23.28
N GLU A 5 -13.19 30.62 -22.56
CA GLU A 5 -11.98 29.91 -22.98
C GLU A 5 -11.97 28.42 -22.61
N ARG A 6 -13.06 27.93 -22.01
CA ARG A 6 -13.15 26.56 -21.46
C ARG A 6 -14.24 25.77 -22.18
N TRP A 7 -14.27 24.47 -21.91
CA TRP A 7 -15.33 23.58 -22.35
C TRP A 7 -16.08 23.04 -21.14
N VAL A 8 -17.40 22.94 -21.26
CA VAL A 8 -18.28 22.49 -20.18
C VAL A 8 -19.29 21.45 -20.66
N ALA A 9 -19.54 20.46 -19.82
CA ALA A 9 -20.68 19.56 -19.87
C ALA A 9 -21.54 19.77 -18.62
N ARG A 10 -22.85 19.95 -18.77
CA ARG A 10 -23.78 20.25 -17.67
C ARG A 10 -24.76 19.11 -17.47
N GLY A 11 -25.23 18.92 -16.23
CA GLY A 11 -26.18 17.86 -15.87
C GLY A 11 -25.57 16.46 -15.84
N VAL A 12 -24.24 16.35 -15.80
CA VAL A 12 -23.51 15.07 -15.94
C VAL A 12 -22.96 14.53 -14.62
N LEU A 13 -22.87 15.36 -13.58
CA LEU A 13 -22.42 14.90 -12.26
C LEU A 13 -23.52 14.07 -11.59
N PRO A 14 -23.14 13.06 -10.79
CA PRO A 14 -24.11 12.26 -10.06
C PRO A 14 -24.75 13.05 -8.91
N ALA A 15 -25.86 12.51 -8.39
CA ALA A 15 -26.43 12.97 -7.13
C ALA A 15 -25.40 12.88 -5.99
N ALA A 16 -25.59 13.69 -4.95
CA ALA A 16 -24.71 13.68 -3.77
C ALA A 16 -24.60 12.27 -3.15
N TYR A 17 -23.39 11.91 -2.75
CA TYR A 17 -23.07 10.62 -2.14
C TYR A 17 -22.11 10.82 -0.96
N PRO A 18 -22.04 9.86 -0.01
CA PRO A 18 -21.12 9.96 1.12
C PRO A 18 -19.66 10.03 0.67
N LEU A 19 -18.96 11.05 1.14
CA LEU A 19 -17.51 11.19 0.93
C LEU A 19 -16.77 10.41 2.02
N LYS A 20 -15.75 9.65 1.60
CA LYS A 20 -14.95 8.78 2.47
C LYS A 20 -13.49 8.79 2.01
N GLY A 21 -12.62 8.21 2.84
CA GLY A 21 -11.20 8.16 2.57
C GLY A 21 -10.46 9.41 3.05
N GLN A 22 -9.13 9.30 3.07
CA GLN A 22 -8.22 10.37 3.47
C GLN A 22 -7.33 10.72 2.28
N CYS A 23 -7.30 12.01 1.93
CA CYS A 23 -6.46 12.51 0.85
C CYS A 23 -5.15 13.07 1.38
N GLU A 24 -4.13 13.07 0.53
CA GLU A 24 -2.87 13.75 0.81
C GLU A 24 -3.09 15.26 0.97
N ASP A 25 -3.91 15.85 0.09
CA ASP A 25 -4.49 17.18 0.31
C ASP A 25 -5.76 17.07 1.16
N ASN A 26 -5.60 17.18 2.47
CA ASN A 26 -6.68 17.10 3.45
C ASN A 26 -7.52 18.40 3.56
N ARG A 27 -7.16 19.46 2.83
CA ARG A 27 -7.94 20.71 2.80
C ARG A 27 -8.97 20.66 1.69
N ALA A 28 -8.54 20.33 0.47
CA ALA A 28 -9.42 20.29 -0.70
C ALA A 28 -10.06 18.90 -0.91
N ASN A 29 -9.46 17.83 -0.37
CA ASN A 29 -9.96 16.45 -0.42
C ASN A 29 -10.34 15.93 -1.83
N PRO A 30 -9.49 16.10 -2.85
CA PRO A 30 -9.84 15.77 -4.24
C PRO A 30 -10.09 14.27 -4.46
N CYS A 31 -9.43 13.40 -3.69
CA CYS A 31 -9.52 11.94 -3.79
C CYS A 31 -10.86 11.34 -3.35
N GLN A 32 -11.73 12.12 -2.70
CA GLN A 32 -13.01 11.61 -2.21
C GLN A 32 -14.08 11.53 -3.31
N ARG A 33 -13.84 12.17 -4.46
CA ARG A 33 -14.80 12.29 -5.56
C ARG A 33 -14.53 11.25 -6.65
N GLY A 34 -15.48 10.34 -6.86
CA GLY A 34 -15.34 9.14 -7.70
C GLY A 34 -15.12 9.35 -9.20
N GLU A 35 -15.42 10.53 -9.71
CA GLU A 35 -15.64 10.75 -11.14
C GLU A 35 -14.36 11.22 -11.83
N GLN A 36 -13.68 10.34 -12.56
CA GLN A 36 -12.49 10.64 -13.36
C GLN A 36 -12.91 11.11 -14.76
N VAL A 37 -12.08 11.92 -15.41
CA VAL A 37 -12.29 12.36 -16.80
C VAL A 37 -11.11 11.93 -17.65
N PHE A 38 -11.40 11.43 -18.84
CA PHE A 38 -10.42 10.91 -19.78
C PHE A 38 -10.56 11.60 -21.13
N PHE A 39 -9.42 11.87 -21.76
CA PHE A 39 -9.33 12.56 -23.03
C PHE A 39 -8.49 11.72 -23.99
N GLY A 40 -9.13 11.11 -25.00
CA GLY A 40 -8.50 10.09 -25.84
C GLY A 40 -7.91 8.93 -25.03
N GLY A 41 -8.59 8.53 -23.94
CA GLY A 41 -8.12 7.51 -22.99
C GLY A 41 -7.08 8.01 -21.96
N LYS A 42 -6.62 9.26 -22.04
CA LYS A 42 -5.68 9.83 -21.06
C LYS A 42 -6.43 10.40 -19.85
N HIS A 43 -6.12 9.92 -18.65
CA HIS A 43 -6.64 10.46 -17.40
C HIS A 43 -6.25 11.93 -17.18
N LEU A 44 -7.23 12.77 -16.85
CA LEU A 44 -7.02 14.17 -16.46
C LEU A 44 -6.90 14.31 -14.95
N SER A 45 -6.06 15.22 -14.48
CA SER A 45 -5.94 15.49 -13.04
C SER A 45 -7.12 16.32 -12.55
N ARG A 46 -7.74 15.91 -11.45
CA ARG A 46 -8.78 16.72 -10.79
C ARG A 46 -8.16 17.99 -10.18
N VAL A 47 -8.79 19.13 -10.42
CA VAL A 47 -8.60 20.36 -9.64
C VAL A 47 -9.91 20.74 -8.95
N MET A 48 -9.84 21.61 -7.94
CA MET A 48 -10.96 21.87 -7.03
C MET A 48 -11.61 23.25 -7.24
N SER A 49 -11.16 24.01 -8.24
CA SER A 49 -11.76 25.27 -8.64
C SER A 49 -11.52 25.58 -10.12
N LEU A 50 -12.36 26.46 -10.69
CA LEU A 50 -12.18 26.98 -12.05
C LEU A 50 -10.86 27.75 -12.23
N ALA A 51 -10.33 28.36 -11.17
CA ALA A 51 -9.08 29.14 -11.23
C ALA A 51 -7.84 28.24 -11.44
N GLU A 52 -7.92 26.97 -11.03
CA GLU A 52 -6.86 25.98 -11.19
C GLU A 52 -6.94 25.19 -12.51
N LEU A 53 -8.02 25.40 -13.28
CA LEU A 53 -8.25 24.69 -14.53
C LEU A 53 -7.20 25.09 -15.58
N ARG A 54 -6.50 24.10 -16.11
CA ARG A 54 -5.43 24.22 -17.11
C ARG A 54 -5.41 22.98 -18.00
N PRO A 55 -4.74 22.98 -19.16
CA PRO A 55 -4.62 21.79 -19.99
C PRO A 55 -4.14 20.58 -19.18
N GLY A 56 -4.78 19.42 -19.39
CA GLY A 56 -4.54 18.20 -18.63
C GLY A 56 -5.32 18.09 -17.31
N THR A 57 -6.19 19.05 -16.96
CA THR A 57 -7.00 19.01 -15.73
C THR A 57 -8.50 19.13 -16.00
N PHE A 58 -9.30 18.73 -15.02
CA PHE A 58 -10.74 18.92 -15.02
C PHE A 58 -11.25 19.42 -13.66
N PHE A 59 -12.34 20.19 -13.68
CA PHE A 59 -13.04 20.65 -12.49
C PHE A 59 -14.49 20.17 -12.52
N GLY A 60 -14.90 19.45 -11.48
CA GLY A 60 -16.30 19.10 -11.25
C GLY A 60 -16.96 20.11 -10.32
N ASP A 61 -17.78 20.99 -10.88
CA ASP A 61 -18.61 21.95 -10.16
C ASP A 61 -19.94 21.30 -9.74
N TYR A 62 -19.98 20.80 -8.52
CA TYR A 62 -21.17 20.13 -7.97
C TYR A 62 -22.33 21.09 -7.67
N GLU A 63 -22.06 22.38 -7.47
CA GLU A 63 -23.11 23.38 -7.24
C GLU A 63 -23.83 23.70 -8.55
N ALA A 64 -23.06 23.91 -9.63
CA ALA A 64 -23.60 24.17 -10.96
C ALA A 64 -23.99 22.89 -11.74
N ASN A 65 -23.74 21.70 -11.17
CA ASN A 65 -23.81 20.41 -11.85
C ASN A 65 -23.12 20.43 -13.23
N ALA A 66 -21.83 20.76 -13.23
CA ALA A 66 -21.06 20.95 -14.44
C ALA A 66 -19.64 20.38 -14.32
N VAL A 67 -19.12 19.84 -15.42
CA VAL A 67 -17.73 19.43 -15.55
C VAL A 67 -17.05 20.33 -16.57
N TYR A 68 -15.95 20.94 -16.17
CA TYR A 68 -15.15 21.85 -16.96
C TYR A 68 -13.81 21.23 -17.32
N VAL A 69 -13.37 21.44 -18.56
CA VAL A 69 -12.03 21.10 -19.06
C VAL A 69 -11.45 22.29 -19.82
N ALA A 70 -10.12 22.40 -19.82
CA ALA A 70 -9.41 23.41 -20.60
C ALA A 70 -9.02 22.92 -22.00
N ASP A 71 -8.78 21.62 -22.17
CA ASP A 71 -8.43 21.01 -23.45
C ASP A 71 -9.59 21.07 -24.46
N ASP A 72 -9.27 21.29 -25.74
CA ASP A 72 -10.26 21.34 -26.83
C ASP A 72 -10.74 19.92 -27.19
N PRO A 73 -12.02 19.56 -26.96
CA PRO A 73 -12.55 18.21 -27.21
C PRO A 73 -12.78 17.92 -28.68
N ALA A 74 -12.56 18.87 -29.60
CA ALA A 74 -12.77 18.68 -31.02
C ALA A 74 -11.97 17.47 -31.56
N GLY A 75 -12.68 16.49 -32.11
CA GLY A 75 -12.09 15.30 -32.71
C GLY A 75 -11.54 14.26 -31.72
N GLN A 76 -11.78 14.42 -30.41
CA GLN A 76 -11.31 13.49 -29.38
C GLN A 76 -12.47 12.88 -28.61
N GLN A 77 -12.30 11.61 -28.19
CA GLN A 77 -13.23 10.98 -27.27
C GLN A 77 -13.01 11.55 -25.86
N VAL A 78 -14.06 12.05 -25.24
CA VAL A 78 -14.04 12.50 -23.85
C VAL A 78 -14.98 11.62 -23.04
N GLU A 79 -14.43 10.96 -22.03
CA GLU A 79 -15.16 10.03 -21.17
C GLU A 79 -15.13 10.52 -19.73
N MET A 80 -16.17 10.21 -18.98
CA MET A 80 -16.25 10.47 -17.56
C MET A 80 -16.72 9.21 -16.84
N SER A 81 -16.01 8.78 -15.81
CA SER A 81 -16.44 7.63 -15.03
C SER A 81 -17.73 7.96 -14.27
N ARG A 82 -18.66 7.00 -14.25
CA ARG A 82 -19.97 7.17 -13.62
C ARG A 82 -20.44 5.91 -12.89
N THR A 83 -20.30 4.76 -13.51
CA THR A 83 -20.62 3.46 -12.90
C THR A 83 -19.57 3.13 -11.85
N THR A 84 -19.98 2.75 -10.63
CA THR A 84 -19.05 2.56 -9.51
C THR A 84 -18.28 1.24 -9.58
N THR A 85 -18.93 0.17 -10.03
CA THR A 85 -18.42 -1.20 -9.96
C THR A 85 -18.83 -1.96 -11.21
N ALA A 86 -17.90 -2.72 -11.78
CA ALA A 86 -18.09 -3.55 -12.96
C ALA A 86 -18.69 -4.92 -12.58
N PHE A 87 -18.13 -5.53 -11.53
CA PHE A 87 -18.51 -6.83 -11.01
C PHE A 87 -18.70 -6.72 -9.50
N ASP A 88 -19.87 -7.13 -9.01
CA ASP A 88 -20.15 -7.19 -7.58
C ASP A 88 -20.12 -8.62 -7.03
N LYS A 89 -19.89 -8.75 -5.73
CA LYS A 89 -19.70 -10.03 -5.03
C LYS A 89 -20.98 -10.83 -4.75
N SER A 90 -22.10 -10.55 -5.44
CA SER A 90 -23.41 -11.15 -5.13
C SER A 90 -23.49 -12.67 -5.30
N ALA A 91 -22.61 -13.27 -6.10
CA ALA A 91 -22.51 -14.72 -6.30
C ALA A 91 -21.23 -15.31 -5.70
N ALA A 92 -21.21 -16.62 -5.47
CA ALA A 92 -20.01 -17.36 -5.08
C ALA A 92 -19.42 -18.14 -6.28
N ASN A 93 -18.14 -18.48 -6.22
CA ASN A 93 -17.43 -19.33 -7.20
C ASN A 93 -17.44 -18.81 -8.64
N VAL A 94 -17.35 -17.50 -8.83
CA VAL A 94 -17.31 -16.87 -10.16
C VAL A 94 -15.88 -16.84 -10.70
N GLY A 95 -15.73 -17.06 -12.01
CA GLY A 95 -14.49 -16.84 -12.75
C GLY A 95 -14.55 -15.53 -13.54
N VAL A 96 -13.52 -14.69 -13.41
CA VAL A 96 -13.34 -13.47 -14.21
C VAL A 96 -11.95 -13.51 -14.83
N SER A 97 -11.88 -13.56 -16.17
CA SER A 97 -10.60 -13.73 -16.86
C SER A 97 -10.54 -13.10 -18.24
N GLY A 98 -9.35 -12.58 -18.60
CA GLY A 98 -9.05 -12.07 -19.94
C GLY A 98 -9.68 -10.72 -20.28
N LEU A 99 -10.03 -9.93 -19.26
CA LEU A 99 -10.72 -8.65 -19.44
C LEU A 99 -9.80 -7.45 -19.21
N VAL A 100 -10.12 -6.34 -19.87
CA VAL A 100 -9.71 -4.99 -19.44
C VAL A 100 -10.87 -4.39 -18.64
N ILE A 101 -10.61 -3.95 -17.41
CA ILE A 101 -11.60 -3.37 -16.49
C ILE A 101 -11.12 -1.98 -16.10
N GLU A 102 -11.72 -0.96 -16.72
CA GLU A 102 -11.28 0.43 -16.59
C GLU A 102 -12.42 1.46 -16.58
N HIS A 103 -12.10 2.66 -16.10
CA HIS A 103 -12.96 3.85 -16.07
C HIS A 103 -14.19 3.72 -15.17
N PHE A 104 -14.11 2.94 -14.09
CA PHE A 104 -15.16 2.88 -13.06
C PHE A 104 -14.95 3.96 -11.99
N ALA A 105 -16.05 4.60 -11.59
CA ALA A 105 -16.13 5.59 -10.53
C ALA A 105 -16.19 4.93 -9.14
N SER A 106 -15.31 3.94 -8.91
CA SER A 106 -15.28 3.18 -7.68
C SER A 106 -15.12 4.10 -6.48
N ARG A 107 -15.99 3.90 -5.49
CA ARG A 107 -15.97 4.73 -4.28
C ARG A 107 -14.75 4.35 -3.44
N PRO A 108 -14.15 5.29 -2.69
CA PRO A 108 -13.09 4.99 -1.74
C PRO A 108 -13.40 3.72 -0.92
N GLN A 109 -12.41 2.84 -0.79
CA GLN A 109 -12.48 1.50 -0.16
C GLN A 109 -13.34 0.45 -0.88
N GLY A 110 -13.92 0.80 -2.04
CA GLY A 110 -14.69 -0.10 -2.92
C GLY A 110 -13.93 -0.39 -4.21
N GLY A 111 -14.26 -1.54 -4.82
CA GLY A 111 -13.57 -2.06 -6.01
C GLY A 111 -14.29 -1.77 -7.32
N ALA A 112 -13.54 -1.66 -8.41
CA ALA A 112 -14.10 -1.82 -9.75
C ALA A 112 -14.49 -3.28 -10.00
N LEU A 113 -13.68 -4.21 -9.51
CA LEU A 113 -14.03 -5.63 -9.40
C LEU A 113 -14.12 -5.99 -7.91
N GLU A 114 -15.33 -6.28 -7.43
CA GLU A 114 -15.57 -6.80 -6.08
C GLU A 114 -15.80 -8.31 -6.14
N ALA A 115 -14.84 -9.07 -5.63
CA ALA A 115 -14.88 -10.52 -5.64
C ALA A 115 -15.28 -11.10 -4.28
N GLY A 116 -16.07 -12.17 -4.34
CA GLY A 116 -16.61 -12.88 -3.18
C GLY A 116 -16.02 -14.28 -3.00
N LYS A 117 -16.70 -15.09 -2.19
CA LYS A 117 -16.25 -16.44 -1.79
C LYS A 117 -15.95 -17.35 -2.99
N GLY A 118 -14.76 -17.94 -3.00
CA GLY A 118 -14.34 -18.93 -3.99
C GLY A 118 -14.11 -18.38 -5.41
N TRP A 119 -14.05 -17.06 -5.58
CA TRP A 119 -13.84 -16.45 -6.90
C TRP A 119 -12.44 -16.74 -7.44
N ARG A 120 -12.33 -16.78 -8.77
CA ARG A 120 -11.06 -16.81 -9.49
C ARG A 120 -10.96 -15.60 -10.40
N VAL A 121 -10.09 -14.67 -10.06
CA VAL A 121 -9.81 -13.46 -10.83
C VAL A 121 -8.44 -13.63 -11.47
N THR A 122 -8.39 -13.97 -12.75
CA THR A 122 -7.15 -14.40 -13.40
C THR A 122 -6.91 -13.75 -14.74
N ALA A 123 -5.68 -13.28 -15.00
CA ALA A 123 -5.28 -12.76 -16.32
C ALA A 123 -6.14 -11.58 -16.83
N ASN A 124 -6.45 -10.63 -15.95
CA ASN A 124 -7.12 -9.38 -16.30
C ASN A 124 -6.15 -8.19 -16.24
N GLU A 125 -6.48 -7.12 -16.97
CA GLU A 125 -5.91 -5.79 -16.81
C GLU A 125 -6.94 -4.91 -16.09
N VAL A 126 -6.65 -4.50 -14.85
CA VAL A 126 -7.55 -3.69 -14.02
C VAL A 126 -6.89 -2.36 -13.76
N ARG A 127 -7.36 -1.30 -14.42
CA ARG A 127 -6.68 -0.01 -14.43
C ARG A 127 -7.60 1.19 -14.52
N TRP A 128 -7.09 2.37 -14.16
CA TRP A 128 -7.81 3.64 -14.31
C TRP A 128 -9.23 3.60 -13.73
N ASN A 129 -9.36 2.97 -12.57
CA ASN A 129 -10.55 3.02 -11.75
C ASN A 129 -10.27 3.94 -10.56
N HIS A 130 -11.23 4.76 -10.15
CA HIS A 130 -10.99 5.83 -9.20
C HIS A 130 -10.48 5.37 -7.83
N ALA A 131 -10.92 4.22 -7.32
CA ALA A 131 -10.52 3.74 -6.00
C ALA A 131 -9.72 2.45 -6.07
N VAL A 132 -10.25 1.34 -5.53
CA VAL A 132 -9.56 0.06 -5.54
C VAL A 132 -9.78 -0.63 -6.89
N GLY A 133 -8.73 -1.18 -7.49
CA GLY A 133 -8.88 -1.99 -8.70
C GLY A 133 -9.66 -3.27 -8.42
N VAL A 134 -9.08 -4.15 -7.60
CA VAL A 134 -9.67 -5.44 -7.19
C VAL A 134 -9.90 -5.44 -5.69
N MET A 135 -11.15 -5.62 -5.24
CA MET A 135 -11.51 -5.66 -3.83
C MET A 135 -12.08 -7.04 -3.46
N LEU A 136 -11.39 -7.75 -2.57
CA LEU A 136 -11.84 -9.03 -2.01
C LEU A 136 -12.60 -8.77 -0.72
N ILE A 137 -13.87 -9.18 -0.65
CA ILE A 137 -14.73 -8.91 0.50
C ILE A 137 -15.43 -10.20 0.89
N GLU A 138 -15.14 -10.71 2.09
CA GLU A 138 -15.70 -12.00 2.57
C GLU A 138 -15.44 -13.12 1.55
N ALA A 139 -14.24 -13.07 0.94
CA ALA A 139 -13.86 -13.80 -0.25
C ALA A 139 -13.11 -15.08 0.10
N ASP A 140 -13.61 -15.84 1.06
CA ASP A 140 -12.94 -17.06 1.54
C ASP A 140 -12.57 -17.99 0.38
N GLY A 141 -11.31 -18.43 0.35
CA GLY A 141 -10.77 -19.32 -0.67
C GLY A 141 -10.67 -18.73 -2.08
N ALA A 142 -10.83 -17.42 -2.25
CA ALA A 142 -10.65 -16.76 -3.54
C ALA A 142 -9.18 -16.80 -4.01
N GLU A 143 -8.99 -16.77 -5.33
CA GLU A 143 -7.69 -16.68 -5.99
C GLU A 143 -7.65 -15.46 -6.90
N VAL A 144 -6.61 -14.63 -6.74
CA VAL A 144 -6.29 -13.52 -7.63
C VAL A 144 -4.92 -13.77 -8.22
N SER A 145 -4.85 -14.12 -9.51
CA SER A 145 -3.60 -14.56 -10.10
C SER A 145 -3.31 -14.03 -11.50
N ARG A 146 -2.05 -13.71 -11.80
CA ARG A 146 -1.60 -13.30 -13.15
C ARG A 146 -2.32 -12.07 -13.72
N ASN A 147 -2.83 -11.17 -12.87
CA ASN A 147 -3.43 -9.91 -13.31
C ASN A 147 -2.38 -8.80 -13.41
N ALA A 148 -2.62 -7.84 -14.29
CA ALA A 148 -1.98 -6.53 -14.27
C ALA A 148 -2.95 -5.55 -13.61
N ILE A 149 -2.61 -5.06 -12.42
CA ILE A 149 -3.44 -4.19 -11.60
C ILE A 149 -2.72 -2.86 -11.43
N ALA A 150 -3.06 -1.90 -12.28
CA ALA A 150 -2.23 -0.72 -12.47
C ALA A 150 -3.01 0.58 -12.50
N ASP A 151 -2.37 1.69 -12.10
CA ASP A 151 -2.92 3.04 -12.35
C ASP A 151 -4.36 3.24 -11.78
N ASN A 152 -4.73 2.53 -10.70
CA ASN A 152 -5.98 2.77 -9.99
C ASN A 152 -5.80 3.87 -8.95
N GLY A 153 -6.86 4.62 -8.66
CA GLY A 153 -6.76 5.87 -7.94
C GLY A 153 -6.48 5.74 -6.45
N GLN A 154 -6.76 4.60 -5.80
CA GLN A 154 -6.45 4.36 -4.37
C GLN A 154 -5.48 3.18 -4.12
N LEU A 155 -5.96 1.96 -4.34
CA LEU A 155 -5.22 0.70 -4.12
C LEU A 155 -5.27 -0.11 -5.41
N GLY A 156 -4.22 -0.87 -5.69
CA GLY A 156 -4.33 -1.93 -6.68
C GLY A 156 -5.29 -3.01 -6.20
N LEU A 157 -5.01 -3.59 -5.04
CA LEU A 157 -5.79 -4.70 -4.48
C LEU A 157 -6.10 -4.50 -2.99
N GLY A 158 -7.36 -4.67 -2.62
CA GLY A 158 -7.81 -4.71 -1.24
C GLY A 158 -8.33 -6.09 -0.83
N GLN A 159 -8.16 -6.48 0.44
CA GLN A 159 -8.70 -7.70 1.02
C GLN A 159 -9.32 -7.43 2.38
N TYR A 160 -10.57 -7.80 2.58
CA TYR A 160 -11.30 -7.58 3.82
C TYR A 160 -12.03 -8.84 4.27
N ARG A 161 -11.82 -9.24 5.53
CA ARG A 161 -12.51 -10.37 6.17
C ARG A 161 -12.53 -11.64 5.32
N SER A 162 -11.40 -12.00 4.72
CA SER A 162 -11.31 -13.13 3.80
C SER A 162 -10.27 -14.13 4.27
N ALA A 163 -10.62 -15.40 4.38
CA ALA A 163 -9.75 -16.47 4.85
C ALA A 163 -9.19 -17.31 3.70
N GLY A 164 -7.92 -17.71 3.80
CA GLY A 164 -7.30 -18.65 2.86
C GLY A 164 -7.26 -18.17 1.40
N VAL A 165 -7.18 -16.86 1.19
CA VAL A 165 -7.06 -16.27 -0.15
C VAL A 165 -5.65 -16.49 -0.70
N ARG A 166 -5.52 -16.74 -2.00
CA ARG A 166 -4.23 -16.75 -2.70
C ARG A 166 -4.12 -15.55 -3.65
N ILE A 167 -3.15 -14.68 -3.43
CA ILE A 167 -2.82 -13.55 -4.30
C ILE A 167 -1.45 -13.81 -4.90
N THR A 168 -1.41 -14.30 -6.13
CA THR A 168 -0.18 -14.89 -6.69
C THR A 168 0.17 -14.40 -8.09
N ALA A 169 1.45 -14.13 -8.34
CA ALA A 169 1.97 -13.83 -9.68
C ALA A 169 1.27 -12.64 -10.38
N ASN A 170 0.79 -11.65 -9.63
CA ASN A 170 0.24 -10.41 -10.18
C ASN A 170 1.33 -9.35 -10.35
N LEU A 171 1.13 -8.46 -11.32
CA LEU A 171 1.80 -7.17 -11.38
C LEU A 171 0.89 -6.12 -10.74
N VAL A 172 1.32 -5.49 -9.65
CA VAL A 172 0.57 -4.44 -8.96
C VAL A 172 1.38 -3.16 -8.96
N THR A 173 1.01 -2.18 -9.79
CA THR A 173 1.92 -1.06 -10.10
C THR A 173 1.27 0.30 -10.31
N ARG A 174 1.96 1.40 -9.96
CA ARG A 174 1.52 2.78 -10.21
C ARG A 174 0.13 3.14 -9.67
N ASN A 175 -0.36 2.40 -8.69
CA ASN A 175 -1.62 2.72 -8.04
C ASN A 175 -1.47 3.91 -7.07
N ASN A 176 -2.60 4.46 -6.66
CA ASN A 176 -2.79 5.74 -5.99
C ASN A 176 -2.58 6.97 -6.91
N THR A 177 -3.27 6.99 -8.05
CA THR A 177 -3.21 8.12 -9.01
C THR A 177 -3.97 9.36 -8.52
N ASP A 178 -4.93 9.18 -7.61
CA ASP A 178 -5.91 10.22 -7.27
C ASP A 178 -5.63 10.89 -5.92
N GLY A 179 -4.44 10.63 -5.35
CA GLY A 179 -3.91 11.41 -4.23
C GLY A 179 -4.49 11.02 -2.87
N PHE A 180 -4.79 9.74 -2.66
CA PHE A 180 -5.07 9.20 -1.34
C PHE A 180 -3.81 9.25 -0.46
N TRP A 181 -4.02 9.27 0.85
CA TRP A 181 -2.94 9.44 1.82
C TRP A 181 -1.93 8.28 1.74
N ILE A 182 -0.69 8.62 1.44
CA ILE A 182 0.37 7.67 1.06
C ILE A 182 0.69 6.65 2.15
N ALA A 183 0.72 7.06 3.42
CA ALA A 183 1.38 6.28 4.46
C ALA A 183 0.52 5.86 5.66
N ASP A 184 -0.57 6.53 6.03
CA ASP A 184 -1.22 6.27 7.33
C ASP A 184 -2.68 5.78 7.27
N TRP A 185 -3.38 5.89 6.13
CA TRP A 185 -4.77 5.43 6.00
C TRP A 185 -4.88 4.15 5.16
N GLU A 186 -4.91 4.28 3.83
CA GLU A 186 -4.82 3.15 2.91
C GLU A 186 -4.69 3.62 1.45
N SER A 187 -3.52 3.40 0.88
CA SER A 187 -3.25 3.60 -0.53
C SER A 187 -1.99 2.82 -0.94
N GLY A 188 -1.81 2.63 -2.25
CA GLY A 188 -0.64 1.96 -2.81
C GLY A 188 -0.96 0.62 -3.47
N GLY A 189 -0.15 -0.39 -3.22
CA GLY A 189 -0.24 -1.68 -3.89
C GLY A 189 -1.38 -2.52 -3.34
N ILE A 190 -1.06 -3.33 -2.33
CA ILE A 190 -1.97 -4.30 -1.72
C ILE A 190 -2.21 -3.93 -0.27
N LYS A 191 -3.48 -3.89 0.17
CA LYS A 191 -3.83 -3.83 1.60
C LYS A 191 -4.80 -4.94 1.97
N SER A 192 -4.57 -5.57 3.12
CA SER A 192 -5.47 -6.58 3.68
C SER A 192 -5.83 -6.27 5.12
N THR A 193 -7.04 -6.65 5.51
CA THR A 193 -7.57 -6.40 6.85
C THR A 193 -8.39 -7.57 7.35
N ARG A 194 -8.12 -8.02 8.59
CA ARG A 194 -8.82 -9.15 9.24
C ARG A 194 -8.89 -10.40 8.37
N SER A 195 -7.79 -10.71 7.69
CA SER A 195 -7.74 -11.72 6.65
C SER A 195 -6.56 -12.68 6.84
N SER A 196 -6.56 -13.78 6.10
CA SER A 196 -5.48 -14.77 6.09
C SER A 196 -5.18 -15.26 4.67
N GLY A 197 -4.12 -16.05 4.52
CA GLY A 197 -3.73 -16.68 3.25
C GLY A 197 -2.36 -16.27 2.75
N GLU A 198 -2.16 -16.42 1.46
CA GLU A 198 -0.85 -16.33 0.81
C GLU A 198 -0.78 -15.16 -0.17
N ILE A 199 0.35 -14.44 -0.12
CA ILE A 199 0.71 -13.39 -1.08
C ILE A 199 2.09 -13.75 -1.62
N SER A 200 2.16 -14.30 -2.83
CA SER A 200 3.40 -14.86 -3.33
C SER A 200 3.70 -14.65 -4.82
N GLY A 201 4.98 -14.50 -5.13
CA GLY A 201 5.44 -14.37 -6.52
C GLY A 201 4.95 -13.13 -7.26
N ASN A 202 4.43 -12.11 -6.55
CA ASN A 202 3.94 -10.88 -7.17
C ASN A 202 5.10 -9.91 -7.45
N ASP A 203 4.94 -9.03 -8.46
CA ASP A 203 5.75 -7.84 -8.65
C ASP A 203 4.92 -6.62 -8.21
N ILE A 204 5.28 -6.03 -7.07
CA ILE A 204 4.57 -4.92 -6.43
C ILE A 204 5.46 -3.68 -6.52
N VAL A 205 5.23 -2.85 -7.53
CA VAL A 205 6.23 -1.86 -7.96
C VAL A 205 5.66 -0.47 -8.21
N ALA A 206 6.38 0.55 -7.75
CA ALA A 206 6.11 1.96 -8.08
C ALA A 206 4.69 2.42 -7.69
N ASN A 207 4.12 1.86 -6.63
CA ASN A 207 2.84 2.35 -6.11
C ASN A 207 3.09 3.58 -5.24
N ARG A 208 2.22 4.59 -5.35
CA ARG A 208 2.26 5.77 -4.50
C ARG A 208 1.61 5.47 -3.14
N GLY A 209 2.23 4.58 -2.37
CA GLY A 209 1.75 4.17 -1.06
C GLY A 209 2.60 3.05 -0.50
N VAL A 210 2.03 2.27 0.42
CA VAL A 210 2.66 1.03 0.89
C VAL A 210 2.61 -0.01 -0.22
N GLY A 211 3.67 -0.80 -0.40
CA GLY A 211 3.69 -1.89 -1.37
C GLY A 211 2.69 -2.99 -0.95
N MET A 212 2.95 -3.64 0.17
CA MET A 212 2.09 -4.66 0.77
C MET A 212 1.79 -4.32 2.23
N TRP A 213 0.53 -4.12 2.59
CA TRP A 213 0.09 -3.77 3.94
C TRP A 213 -0.88 -4.81 4.52
N SER A 214 -0.43 -5.57 5.52
CA SER A 214 -1.25 -6.44 6.37
C SER A 214 -1.65 -5.69 7.64
N ASP A 215 -2.94 -5.50 7.88
CA ASP A 215 -3.44 -4.64 8.97
C ASP A 215 -4.60 -5.28 9.75
N ILE A 216 -4.72 -4.93 11.03
CA ILE A 216 -5.81 -5.31 11.96
C ILE A 216 -6.12 -6.82 11.99
N ALA A 217 -5.60 -7.48 13.02
CA ALA A 217 -5.99 -8.82 13.44
C ALA A 217 -5.88 -9.88 12.34
N GLU A 218 -4.89 -9.76 11.47
CA GLU A 218 -4.56 -10.85 10.55
C GLU A 218 -3.88 -11.98 11.31
N TYR A 219 -4.05 -13.19 10.78
CA TYR A 219 -3.41 -14.40 11.29
C TYR A 219 -3.12 -15.33 10.11
N ASP A 220 -2.14 -16.23 10.28
CA ASP A 220 -1.79 -17.22 9.26
C ASP A 220 -1.58 -16.57 7.88
N ARG A 221 -0.74 -15.54 7.87
CA ARG A 221 -0.39 -14.78 6.68
C ARG A 221 1.01 -15.14 6.25
N ARG A 222 1.15 -15.56 4.99
CA ARG A 222 2.43 -15.80 4.34
C ARG A 222 2.65 -14.79 3.22
N ILE A 223 3.70 -13.98 3.32
CA ILE A 223 4.15 -13.04 2.29
C ILE A 223 5.50 -13.55 1.79
N SER A 224 5.53 -14.20 0.63
CA SER A 224 6.73 -14.91 0.19
C SER A 224 7.10 -14.77 -1.27
N ALA A 225 8.40 -14.76 -1.57
CA ALA A 225 8.91 -14.77 -2.95
C ALA A 225 8.39 -13.61 -3.84
N ASN A 226 8.02 -12.47 -3.25
CA ASN A 226 7.60 -11.30 -4.01
C ASN A 226 8.79 -10.41 -4.37
N ARG A 227 8.67 -9.67 -5.46
CA ARG A 227 9.51 -8.50 -5.76
C ARG A 227 8.73 -7.26 -5.38
N ILE A 228 9.23 -6.49 -4.43
CA ILE A 228 8.52 -5.33 -3.89
C ILE A 228 9.45 -4.14 -3.94
N ARG A 229 9.19 -3.22 -4.88
CA ARG A 229 10.17 -2.18 -5.19
C ARG A 229 9.61 -0.82 -5.52
N ASP A 230 10.39 0.21 -5.20
CA ASP A 230 10.11 1.59 -5.61
C ASP A 230 8.75 2.14 -5.13
N ASN A 231 8.16 1.56 -4.08
CA ASN A 231 6.91 2.05 -3.50
C ASN A 231 7.18 3.28 -2.62
N ALA A 232 6.26 4.23 -2.60
CA ALA A 232 6.46 5.53 -1.96
C ALA A 232 6.61 5.43 -0.42
N ALA A 233 5.94 4.47 0.22
CA ALA A 233 6.04 4.20 1.65
C ALA A 233 6.73 2.84 1.89
N ASP A 234 6.39 2.16 2.99
CA ASP A 234 7.00 0.87 3.32
C ASP A 234 6.87 -0.13 2.16
N GLY A 235 7.89 -0.97 1.96
CA GLY A 235 7.79 -2.08 1.01
C GLY A 235 6.74 -3.08 1.50
N ILE A 236 6.98 -3.64 2.68
CA ILE A 236 6.03 -4.48 3.42
C ILE A 236 5.72 -3.81 4.76
N ARG A 237 4.45 -3.69 5.11
CA ARG A 237 3.99 -3.34 6.45
C ARG A 237 3.11 -4.45 7.01
N TYR A 238 3.48 -4.96 8.19
CA TYR A 238 2.73 -5.96 8.93
C TYR A 238 2.35 -5.39 10.29
N GLU A 239 1.08 -5.05 10.45
CA GLU A 239 0.61 -4.14 11.48
C GLU A 239 -0.52 -4.76 12.32
N ILE A 240 -0.39 -4.63 13.65
CA ILE A 240 -1.37 -5.08 14.65
C ILE A 240 -2.02 -6.43 14.34
N SER A 241 -1.15 -7.40 14.01
CA SER A 241 -1.53 -8.72 13.52
C SER A 241 -0.69 -9.81 14.20
N TYR A 242 -0.96 -11.07 13.88
CA TYR A 242 -0.44 -12.23 14.62
C TYR A 242 0.07 -13.32 13.67
N ALA A 243 1.07 -14.11 14.10
CA ALA A 243 1.47 -15.35 13.44
C ALA A 243 1.73 -15.19 11.92
N GLY A 244 2.55 -14.21 11.56
CA GLY A 244 2.89 -13.90 10.16
C GLY A 244 4.25 -14.47 9.76
N VAL A 245 4.40 -14.86 8.49
CA VAL A 245 5.68 -15.25 7.88
C VAL A 245 5.97 -14.35 6.69
N ILE A 246 7.11 -13.67 6.71
CA ILE A 246 7.59 -12.79 5.65
C ILE A 246 8.94 -13.36 5.19
N GLU A 247 8.97 -14.01 4.03
CA GLU A 247 10.16 -14.76 3.63
C GLU A 247 10.51 -14.72 2.14
N GLU A 248 11.81 -14.80 1.85
CA GLU A 248 12.32 -14.94 0.47
C GLU A 248 11.89 -13.80 -0.48
N ASN A 249 11.49 -12.65 0.07
CA ASN A 249 11.13 -11.49 -0.74
C ASN A 249 12.39 -10.70 -1.13
N VAL A 250 12.34 -10.06 -2.29
CA VAL A 250 13.28 -9.02 -2.70
C VAL A 250 12.59 -7.68 -2.51
N VAL A 251 13.04 -6.91 -1.51
CA VAL A 251 12.45 -5.64 -1.11
C VAL A 251 13.46 -4.53 -1.35
N GLU A 252 13.20 -3.67 -2.34
CA GLU A 252 14.19 -2.72 -2.87
C GLU A 252 13.66 -1.30 -3.12
N GLY A 253 14.40 -0.26 -2.74
CA GLY A 253 14.08 1.10 -3.20
C GLY A 253 12.79 1.72 -2.63
N ASN A 254 12.19 1.14 -1.58
CA ASN A 254 10.93 1.62 -1.01
C ASN A 254 11.14 2.71 0.05
N GLY A 255 10.12 3.55 0.28
CA GLY A 255 10.02 4.42 1.46
C GLY A 255 10.50 5.86 1.27
N PHE A 256 10.74 6.31 0.03
CA PHE A 256 11.27 7.65 -0.25
C PHE A 256 10.20 8.69 -0.63
N GLY A 257 8.94 8.27 -0.82
CA GLY A 257 7.87 9.09 -1.38
C GLY A 257 6.85 9.64 -0.38
N THR A 258 7.02 9.44 0.93
CA THR A 258 6.08 9.93 1.94
C THR A 258 6.11 11.45 2.13
N GLY A 259 7.19 12.12 1.69
CA GLY A 259 7.35 13.57 1.83
C GLY A 259 7.55 14.07 3.27
N ARG A 260 7.60 13.18 4.27
CA ARG A 260 7.66 13.54 5.70
C ARG A 260 9.02 14.05 6.17
N GLY A 261 10.06 13.91 5.34
CA GLY A 261 11.42 14.30 5.71
C GLY A 261 11.98 13.51 6.89
N SER A 262 11.46 12.32 7.17
CA SER A 262 11.66 11.57 8.42
C SER A 262 13.08 11.04 8.66
N GLY A 263 14.08 11.39 7.84
CA GLY A 263 15.44 10.87 8.03
C GLY A 263 15.46 9.33 8.04
N GLY A 264 16.31 8.77 8.88
CA GLY A 264 16.36 7.33 9.20
C GLY A 264 15.44 6.92 10.33
N SER A 265 14.44 7.73 10.65
CA SER A 265 13.46 7.38 11.67
C SER A 265 12.77 6.08 11.27
N LEU A 266 12.92 5.05 12.09
CA LEU A 266 12.25 3.77 11.86
C LEU A 266 10.72 3.85 11.96
N TRP A 267 10.16 5.01 12.33
CA TRP A 267 8.73 5.29 12.26
C TRP A 267 8.20 5.46 10.84
N ASP A 268 9.09 5.60 9.85
CA ASP A 268 8.75 5.87 8.45
C ASP A 268 9.67 5.09 7.49
N GLY A 269 9.15 4.73 6.31
CA GLY A 269 9.92 4.18 5.19
C GLY A 269 10.77 2.93 5.48
N GLY A 270 10.21 1.88 6.07
CA GLY A 270 10.87 0.58 6.19
C GLY A 270 10.79 -0.24 4.90
N GLY A 271 11.87 -0.93 4.52
CA GLY A 271 11.77 -2.02 3.54
C GLY A 271 10.75 -3.05 4.03
N ILE A 272 10.97 -3.56 5.25
CA ILE A 272 9.98 -4.39 5.96
C ILE A 272 9.71 -3.75 7.32
N ASN A 273 8.45 -3.38 7.57
CA ASN A 273 7.98 -2.81 8.82
C ASN A 273 7.07 -3.81 9.56
N VAL A 274 7.50 -4.26 10.74
CA VAL A 274 6.65 -5.04 11.65
C VAL A 274 6.22 -4.12 12.79
N ASN A 275 4.94 -3.77 12.82
CA ASN A 275 4.38 -2.79 13.74
C ASN A 275 3.41 -3.45 14.72
N THR A 276 3.78 -3.46 15.99
CA THR A 276 2.96 -3.88 17.14
C THR A 276 2.23 -5.21 16.88
N SER A 277 2.99 -6.19 16.37
CA SER A 277 2.47 -7.50 15.95
C SER A 277 3.15 -8.61 16.74
N ALA A 278 2.51 -9.78 16.82
CA ALA A 278 3.00 -10.89 17.63
C ALA A 278 3.26 -12.18 16.84
N GLY A 279 4.33 -12.91 17.18
CA GLY A 279 4.64 -14.20 16.55
C GLY A 279 5.01 -14.07 15.07
N VAL A 280 5.77 -13.04 14.69
CA VAL A 280 6.11 -12.77 13.29
C VAL A 280 7.51 -13.29 12.98
N HIS A 281 7.65 -14.05 11.89
CA HIS A 281 8.93 -14.52 11.39
C HIS A 281 9.30 -13.77 10.10
N VAL A 282 10.42 -13.05 10.12
CA VAL A 282 10.98 -12.34 8.97
C VAL A 282 12.28 -13.02 8.58
N ARG A 283 12.30 -13.79 7.49
CA ARG A 283 13.46 -14.64 7.19
C ARG A 283 13.84 -14.78 5.72
N GLY A 284 15.13 -14.91 5.44
CA GLY A 284 15.62 -15.18 4.08
C GLY A 284 15.31 -14.09 3.06
N ASN A 285 14.98 -12.87 3.49
CA ASN A 285 14.67 -11.77 2.59
C ASN A 285 15.95 -11.04 2.16
N LEU A 286 15.94 -10.51 0.95
CA LEU A 286 16.87 -9.46 0.52
C LEU A 286 16.18 -8.11 0.72
N VAL A 287 16.70 -7.30 1.64
CA VAL A 287 16.19 -5.96 1.94
C VAL A 287 17.30 -4.97 1.60
N LYS A 288 17.21 -4.30 0.45
CA LYS A 288 18.30 -3.45 -0.06
C LYS A 288 17.83 -2.09 -0.52
N ASP A 289 18.64 -1.07 -0.32
CA ASP A 289 18.46 0.27 -0.91
C ASP A 289 17.09 0.92 -0.63
N ASN A 290 16.39 0.45 0.41
CA ASN A 290 15.18 1.10 0.92
C ASN A 290 15.57 2.28 1.80
N ARG A 291 14.61 3.13 2.14
CA ARG A 291 14.82 4.25 3.05
C ARG A 291 15.35 3.78 4.42
N ASN A 292 14.76 2.73 4.96
CA ASN A 292 15.23 1.98 6.13
C ASN A 292 15.21 0.47 5.82
N GLY A 293 15.97 -0.31 6.58
CA GLY A 293 16.05 -1.76 6.44
C GLY A 293 14.80 -2.47 6.98
N ILE A 294 15.00 -3.33 7.99
CA ILE A 294 13.90 -3.94 8.73
C ILE A 294 13.60 -3.06 9.95
N SER A 295 12.41 -2.47 9.96
CA SER A 295 11.92 -1.57 11.00
C SER A 295 10.93 -2.32 11.90
N ILE A 296 11.28 -2.49 13.17
CA ILE A 296 10.36 -3.04 14.16
C ILE A 296 9.81 -1.90 15.01
N GLN A 297 8.49 -1.77 15.05
CA GLN A 297 7.82 -0.67 15.74
C GLN A 297 6.96 -1.21 16.88
N SER A 298 7.16 -0.72 18.10
CA SER A 298 6.26 -0.92 19.23
C SER A 298 5.45 0.35 19.48
N ARG A 299 4.15 0.32 19.21
CA ARG A 299 3.24 1.46 19.37
C ARG A 299 2.13 1.14 20.33
N THR A 300 1.61 2.16 20.99
CA THR A 300 0.32 2.07 21.69
C THR A 300 -0.78 1.82 20.66
N ARG A 301 -1.24 0.57 20.63
CA ARG A 301 -2.37 0.11 19.82
C ARG A 301 -3.35 -0.53 20.79
N GLY A 302 -4.64 -0.23 20.61
CA GLY A 302 -5.69 -0.65 21.54
C GLY A 302 -5.90 -2.16 21.54
N ASP A 303 -7.13 -2.59 21.74
CA ASP A 303 -7.45 -4.01 21.82
C ASP A 303 -7.86 -4.60 20.46
N GLY A 304 -7.47 -5.85 20.26
CA GLY A 304 -7.88 -6.68 19.14
C GLY A 304 -8.66 -7.92 19.60
N PRO A 305 -9.07 -8.79 18.64
CA PRO A 305 -9.81 -10.01 18.95
C PRO A 305 -9.08 -11.01 19.85
N ARG A 306 -7.76 -10.87 20.02
CA ARG A 306 -6.91 -11.72 20.87
C ARG A 306 -6.33 -10.96 22.07
N GLY A 307 -7.01 -9.89 22.50
CA GLY A 307 -6.55 -8.99 23.55
C GLY A 307 -5.74 -7.80 23.01
N ARG A 308 -5.09 -7.09 23.92
CA ARG A 308 -4.31 -5.90 23.61
C ARG A 308 -3.23 -6.18 22.57
N TYR A 309 -3.11 -5.33 21.57
CA TYR A 309 -2.00 -5.42 20.61
C TYR A 309 -0.69 -5.11 21.31
N VAL A 310 0.25 -6.06 21.24
CA VAL A 310 1.58 -5.97 21.83
C VAL A 310 2.60 -6.55 20.87
N LEU A 311 3.76 -5.92 20.79
CA LEU A 311 4.90 -6.45 20.07
C LEU A 311 5.51 -7.60 20.88
N SER A 312 5.52 -8.83 20.33
CA SER A 312 6.08 -10.00 21.02
C SER A 312 6.42 -11.14 20.08
N GLY A 313 7.43 -11.95 20.41
CA GLY A 313 7.81 -13.12 19.61
C GLY A 313 8.12 -12.81 18.14
N VAL A 314 8.76 -11.68 17.86
CA VAL A 314 9.22 -11.34 16.51
C VAL A 314 10.62 -11.91 16.29
N VAL A 315 10.81 -12.70 15.24
CA VAL A 315 12.11 -13.30 14.88
C VAL A 315 12.54 -12.79 13.52
N VAL A 316 13.66 -12.09 13.47
CA VAL A 316 14.30 -11.60 12.26
C VAL A 316 15.56 -12.42 12.02
N GLU A 317 15.56 -13.32 11.04
CA GLU A 317 16.66 -14.25 10.85
C GLU A 317 17.07 -14.54 9.41
N GLY A 318 18.36 -14.72 9.15
CA GLY A 318 18.82 -15.16 7.83
C GLY A 318 18.56 -14.16 6.70
N ASN A 319 18.34 -12.87 7.01
CA ASN A 319 18.11 -11.84 6.00
C ASN A 319 19.43 -11.21 5.55
N LEU A 320 19.49 -10.76 4.29
CA LEU A 320 20.53 -9.86 3.80
C LEU A 320 19.98 -8.43 3.77
N ILE A 321 20.53 -7.57 4.64
CA ILE A 321 20.10 -6.19 4.82
C ILE A 321 21.21 -5.27 4.31
N VAL A 322 20.92 -4.54 3.24
CA VAL A 322 21.84 -3.61 2.57
C VAL A 322 21.31 -2.19 2.73
N LEU A 323 21.97 -1.42 3.58
CA LEU A 323 21.72 -0.01 3.81
C LEU A 323 22.69 0.80 2.94
N LYS A 324 22.19 1.77 2.19
CA LYS A 324 23.00 2.61 1.28
C LYS A 324 23.15 4.05 1.75
N ASP A 325 22.09 4.62 2.30
CA ASP A 325 22.04 6.03 2.71
C ASP A 325 22.59 6.20 4.13
N ALA A 326 23.37 7.25 4.38
CA ALA A 326 23.88 7.55 5.73
C ALA A 326 22.77 7.86 6.74
N GLY A 327 21.63 8.33 6.26
CA GLY A 327 20.41 8.50 7.02
C GLY A 327 19.48 7.29 6.99
N SER A 328 19.91 6.08 6.61
CA SER A 328 19.09 4.87 6.76
C SER A 328 19.38 4.16 8.09
N SER A 329 18.45 3.33 8.57
CA SER A 329 18.65 2.51 9.78
C SER A 329 17.88 1.20 9.70
N THR A 330 18.24 0.26 10.58
CA THR A 330 17.48 -0.98 10.82
C THR A 330 17.40 -1.21 12.32
N GLY A 331 16.41 -1.95 12.82
CA GLY A 331 16.29 -2.27 14.24
C GLY A 331 14.92 -1.96 14.80
N VAL A 332 14.88 -1.41 16.02
CA VAL A 332 13.66 -1.33 16.82
C VAL A 332 13.44 0.09 17.35
N VAL A 333 12.19 0.53 17.27
CA VAL A 333 11.72 1.80 17.80
C VAL A 333 10.43 1.60 18.59
N GLU A 334 10.25 2.38 19.66
CA GLU A 334 9.13 2.27 20.57
C GLU A 334 8.59 3.63 20.99
N ASN A 335 7.29 3.70 21.29
CA ASN A 335 6.70 4.87 21.93
C ASN A 335 6.60 4.66 23.45
N LYS A 336 6.54 5.76 24.22
CA LYS A 336 6.51 5.71 25.69
C LYS A 336 5.37 4.86 26.27
N GLY A 337 4.24 4.79 25.58
CA GLY A 337 3.06 4.03 26.00
C GLY A 337 3.06 2.56 25.58
N SER A 338 4.13 2.07 24.96
CA SER A 338 4.30 0.67 24.56
C SER A 338 5.79 0.30 24.50
N PRO A 339 6.49 0.31 25.66
CA PRO A 339 7.87 -0.11 25.70
C PRO A 339 8.01 -1.57 25.25
N THR A 340 9.03 -1.82 24.44
CA THR A 340 9.38 -3.15 23.95
C THR A 340 9.81 -3.99 25.14
N GLN A 341 9.14 -5.13 25.32
CA GLN A 341 9.48 -6.06 26.40
C GLN A 341 10.78 -6.79 26.09
N ASP A 342 11.54 -7.13 27.13
CA ASP A 342 12.74 -7.96 26.96
C ASP A 342 12.35 -9.33 26.38
N GLY A 343 13.13 -9.82 25.40
CA GLY A 343 12.84 -11.06 24.67
C GLY A 343 11.68 -10.98 23.67
N ALA A 344 11.02 -9.82 23.50
CA ALA A 344 9.96 -9.66 22.50
C ALA A 344 10.45 -9.80 21.05
N ILE A 345 11.74 -9.59 20.82
CA ILE A 345 12.34 -9.54 19.49
C ILE A 345 13.67 -10.30 19.53
N THR A 346 13.93 -11.08 18.48
CA THR A 346 15.21 -11.73 18.26
C THR A 346 15.72 -11.38 16.87
N PHE A 347 16.96 -10.91 16.79
CA PHE A 347 17.71 -10.84 15.53
C PHE A 347 18.85 -11.85 15.60
N ARG A 348 19.01 -12.68 14.56
CA ARG A 348 20.06 -13.71 14.50
C ARG A 348 20.38 -14.14 13.08
N ARG A 349 21.61 -14.60 12.82
CA ARG A 349 22.09 -15.09 11.50
C ARG A 349 21.79 -14.14 10.32
N ASN A 350 21.67 -12.84 10.57
CA ASN A 350 21.49 -11.86 9.51
C ASN A 350 22.86 -11.46 8.94
N SER A 351 22.85 -10.97 7.71
CA SER A 351 24.01 -10.38 7.06
C SER A 351 23.74 -8.93 6.75
N TYR A 352 24.66 -8.04 7.14
CA TYR A 352 24.52 -6.61 6.97
C TYR A 352 25.59 -6.04 6.04
N ARG A 353 25.16 -5.15 5.14
CA ARG A 353 26.03 -4.20 4.45
C ARG A 353 25.57 -2.80 4.83
N VAL A 354 26.42 -2.03 5.49
CA VAL A 354 26.06 -0.73 6.08
C VAL A 354 27.04 0.35 5.65
N PRO A 355 26.60 1.60 5.46
CA PRO A 355 27.48 2.67 4.96
C PRO A 355 28.48 3.16 6.02
N ASP A 356 28.24 2.88 7.30
CA ASP A 356 29.20 3.09 8.38
C ASP A 356 28.92 2.15 9.57
N THR A 357 29.57 2.39 10.71
CA THR A 357 29.49 1.51 11.88
C THR A 357 28.22 1.68 12.73
N THR A 358 27.41 2.72 12.54
CA THR A 358 26.30 3.12 13.45
C THR A 358 24.95 3.19 12.73
N ARG A 359 24.25 2.05 12.61
CA ARG A 359 23.01 1.96 11.82
C ARG A 359 21.90 1.12 12.45
N PHE A 360 22.08 0.77 13.72
CA PHE A 360 21.20 -0.15 14.44
C PHE A 360 20.44 0.60 15.51
N ALA A 361 19.12 0.77 15.33
CA ALA A 361 18.33 1.52 16.30
C ALA A 361 17.87 0.61 17.44
N TRP A 362 18.07 1.05 18.68
CA TRP A 362 17.52 0.40 19.87
C TRP A 362 17.36 1.39 21.02
N ARG A 363 16.24 1.33 21.74
CA ARG A 363 15.94 2.15 22.93
C ARG A 363 16.26 3.64 22.71
N GLY A 364 15.84 4.18 21.57
CA GLY A 364 16.01 5.59 21.19
C GLY A 364 17.44 6.01 20.83
N LYS A 365 18.36 5.06 20.68
CA LYS A 365 19.76 5.31 20.29
C LYS A 365 20.06 4.70 18.93
N SER A 366 20.98 5.31 18.20
CA SER A 366 21.66 4.65 17.08
C SER A 366 22.92 3.98 17.64
N LEU A 367 23.00 2.66 17.49
CA LEU A 367 24.05 1.83 18.05
C LEU A 367 25.08 1.48 16.99
N THR A 368 26.34 1.36 17.44
CA THR A 368 27.38 0.70 16.67
C THR A 368 27.13 -0.81 16.59
N TRP A 369 27.78 -1.51 15.66
CA TRP A 369 27.68 -2.97 15.59
C TRP A 369 28.04 -3.69 16.90
N PRO A 370 29.17 -3.39 17.59
CA PRO A 370 29.44 -4.00 18.90
C PRO A 370 28.35 -3.70 19.93
N GLN A 371 27.83 -2.46 19.98
CA GLN A 371 26.75 -2.09 20.90
C GLN A 371 25.44 -2.83 20.60
N TRP A 372 25.15 -3.11 19.33
CA TRP A 372 24.00 -3.91 18.91
C TRP A 372 24.14 -5.37 19.39
N GLN A 373 25.34 -5.95 19.31
CA GLN A 373 25.63 -7.28 19.83
C GLN A 373 25.61 -7.35 21.36
N ASP A 374 26.15 -6.34 22.04
CA ASP A 374 26.10 -6.19 23.50
C ASP A 374 24.66 -6.04 24.01
N ALA A 375 23.77 -5.48 23.19
CA ALA A 375 22.33 -5.42 23.46
C ALA A 375 21.61 -6.77 23.27
N GLY A 376 22.32 -7.82 22.87
CA GLY A 376 21.80 -9.20 22.74
C GLY A 376 21.27 -9.54 21.35
N PHE A 377 21.46 -8.68 20.36
CA PHE A 377 21.01 -8.92 18.98
C PHE A 377 22.14 -9.41 18.11
N ASP A 378 21.86 -10.32 17.16
CA ASP A 378 22.78 -10.64 16.06
C ASP A 378 24.19 -11.09 16.51
N GLN A 379 24.27 -11.79 17.64
CA GLN A 379 25.53 -12.33 18.17
C GLN A 379 26.18 -13.36 17.22
N ASP A 380 25.37 -14.01 16.39
CA ASP A 380 25.76 -15.01 15.37
C ASP A 380 25.64 -14.47 13.94
N SER A 381 25.60 -13.15 13.77
CA SER A 381 25.44 -12.45 12.50
C SER A 381 26.74 -11.78 12.06
N ILE A 382 26.77 -11.29 10.82
CA ILE A 382 27.92 -10.60 10.26
C ILE A 382 27.54 -9.22 9.72
N THR A 383 28.45 -8.26 9.85
CA THR A 383 28.33 -6.93 9.23
C THR A 383 29.57 -6.60 8.41
N LYS A 384 29.38 -5.85 7.33
CA LYS A 384 30.46 -5.27 6.54
C LYS A 384 30.13 -3.81 6.22
N ALA A 385 31.08 -2.91 6.48
CA ALA A 385 30.99 -1.54 5.98
C ALA A 385 31.16 -1.53 4.45
N SER A 386 30.26 -0.85 3.74
CA SER A 386 30.25 -0.71 2.27
C SER A 386 31.06 0.47 1.77
#